data_AF-A0A920NUK4-F1
#
_entry.id   AF-A0A920NUK4-F1
#
_cell.length_a   1.000
_cell.length_b   1.000
_cell.length_c   1.000
_cell.angle_alpha   90.00
_cell.angle_beta   90.00
_cell.angle_gamma   90.00
#
_symmetry.space_group_name_H-M   'P 1'
#
loop_
_entity.id
_entity.type
_entity.pdbx_description
1 polymer ?
#
loop_
_entity_poly.entity_id
_entity_poly.type
_entity_poly.pdbx_seq_one_letter_code
_entity_poly.pdbx_strand_id
1 'polypeptide(L)'
;MKYLITTMIFIFSCSAFSAAKWDEAGCGRIEAGVGQLIGASESMRGLSEAAGRDGDYEGEEELRKRQMDYLEQAENWSSIYSAFCK
;
A
#
# COMPACT_ATOMS: atom_id res chain seq x y z
N MET A 1 -26.48 37.80 5.98
CA MET A 1 -25.63 37.20 7.05
C MET A 1 -26.18 35.90 7.63
N LYS A 2 -27.49 35.74 7.87
CA LYS A 2 -28.07 34.52 8.46
C LYS A 2 -27.83 33.25 7.61
N TYR A 3 -27.95 33.35 6.30
CA TYR A 3 -27.77 32.20 5.38
C TYR A 3 -26.31 31.78 5.15
N LEU A 4 -25.34 32.69 5.35
CA LEU A 4 -23.91 32.38 5.20
C LEU A 4 -23.38 31.53 6.36
N ILE A 5 -23.93 31.74 7.56
CA ILE A 5 -23.56 30.96 8.75
C ILE A 5 -24.13 29.54 8.62
N THR A 6 -25.38 29.40 8.14
CA THR A 6 -26.02 28.08 7.96
C THR A 6 -25.32 27.25 6.88
N THR A 7 -24.86 27.86 5.79
CA THR A 7 -24.10 27.13 4.75
C THR A 7 -22.71 26.73 5.22
N MET A 8 -22.00 27.57 5.99
CA MET A 8 -20.71 27.19 6.57
C MET A 8 -20.81 26.03 7.57
N ILE A 9 -21.88 26.00 8.39
CA ILE A 9 -22.12 24.88 9.33
C ILE A 9 -22.39 23.58 8.55
N PHE A 10 -23.14 23.63 7.45
CA PHE A 10 -23.44 22.45 6.65
C PHE A 10 -22.20 21.85 5.95
N ILE A 11 -21.30 22.71 5.49
CA ILE A 11 -20.05 22.30 4.83
C ILE A 11 -19.06 21.70 5.85
N PHE A 12 -19.01 22.22 7.07
CA PHE A 12 -18.14 21.68 8.14
C PHE A 12 -18.61 20.32 8.66
N SER A 13 -19.90 20.01 8.56
CA SER A 13 -20.46 18.71 8.95
C SER A 13 -20.10 17.58 7.96
N CYS A 14 -19.88 17.90 6.68
CA CYS A 14 -19.54 16.91 5.65
C CYS A 14 -18.04 16.60 5.56
N SER A 15 -17.16 17.41 6.17
CA SER A 15 -15.71 17.16 6.22
C SER A 15 -15.30 16.14 7.29
N ALA A 16 -16.23 15.69 8.14
CA ALA A 16 -16.03 14.57 9.05
C ALA A 16 -16.46 13.23 8.41
N PHE A 17 -16.22 13.06 7.11
CA PHE A 17 -16.27 11.73 6.47
C PHE A 17 -15.04 10.95 6.99
N SER A 18 -15.10 10.53 8.26
CA SER A 18 -14.30 9.39 8.72
C SER A 18 -14.67 8.26 7.80
N ALA A 19 -13.78 7.94 6.87
CA ALA A 19 -13.96 6.77 6.05
C ALA A 19 -14.13 5.59 7.02
N ALA A 20 -15.26 4.89 6.91
CA ALA A 20 -15.64 3.89 7.89
C ALA A 20 -14.49 2.89 8.07
N LYS A 21 -14.09 2.66 9.34
CA LYS A 21 -13.09 1.65 9.68
C LYS A 21 -13.48 0.33 9.01
N TRP A 22 -12.53 -0.34 8.38
CA TRP A 22 -12.82 -1.62 7.74
C TRP A 22 -13.09 -2.69 8.80
N ASP A 23 -13.83 -3.73 8.41
CA ASP A 23 -14.09 -4.85 9.29
C ASP A 23 -12.82 -5.69 9.52
N GLU A 24 -12.80 -6.46 10.59
CA GLU A 24 -11.64 -7.29 10.97
C GLU A 24 -11.22 -8.24 9.83
N ALA A 25 -12.20 -8.80 9.12
CA ALA A 25 -11.94 -9.65 7.95
C ALA A 25 -11.29 -8.87 6.79
N GLY A 26 -11.73 -7.63 6.52
CA GLY A 26 -11.10 -6.75 5.55
C GLY A 26 -9.67 -6.39 5.91
N CYS A 27 -9.43 -6.06 7.18
CA CYS A 27 -8.10 -5.75 7.69
C CYS A 27 -7.15 -6.94 7.61
N GLY A 28 -7.61 -8.15 7.99
CA GLY A 28 -6.81 -9.37 7.88
C GLY A 28 -6.43 -9.71 6.43
N ARG A 29 -7.31 -9.40 5.45
CA ARG A 29 -6.97 -9.58 4.02
C ARG A 29 -5.86 -8.63 3.56
N ILE A 30 -5.89 -7.36 3.99
CA ILE A 30 -4.81 -6.42 3.63
C ILE A 30 -3.50 -6.87 4.26
N GLU A 31 -3.50 -7.21 5.56
CA GLU A 31 -2.29 -7.64 6.26
C GLU A 31 -1.66 -8.86 5.58
N ALA A 32 -2.48 -9.87 5.24
CA ALA A 32 -2.03 -11.02 4.48
C ALA A 32 -1.47 -10.63 3.10
N GLY A 33 -2.14 -9.72 2.39
CA GLY A 33 -1.69 -9.22 1.08
C GLY A 33 -0.36 -8.47 1.14
N VAL A 34 -0.16 -7.63 2.17
CA VAL A 34 1.13 -6.96 2.43
C VAL A 34 2.23 -8.00 2.67
N GLY A 35 1.95 -9.03 3.48
CA GLY A 35 2.89 -10.13 3.70
C GLY A 35 3.25 -10.88 2.41
N GLN A 36 2.28 -11.11 1.52
CA GLN A 36 2.51 -11.73 0.21
C GLN A 36 3.39 -10.86 -0.71
N LEU A 37 3.16 -9.54 -0.73
CA LEU A 37 3.98 -8.61 -1.52
C LEU A 37 5.43 -8.59 -1.03
N ILE A 38 5.65 -8.59 0.29
CA ILE A 38 6.99 -8.71 0.89
C ILE A 38 7.64 -10.06 0.53
N GLY A 39 6.89 -11.16 0.60
CA GLY A 39 7.41 -12.48 0.20
C GLY A 39 7.79 -12.54 -1.29
N ALA A 40 6.99 -11.91 -2.16
CA ALA A 40 7.29 -11.81 -3.58
C ALA A 40 8.53 -10.96 -3.84
N SER A 41 8.70 -9.83 -3.13
CA SER A 41 9.88 -8.98 -3.27
C SER A 41 11.17 -9.70 -2.86
N GLU A 42 11.16 -10.45 -1.76
CA GLU A 42 12.30 -11.27 -1.35
C GLU A 42 12.63 -12.38 -2.36
N SER A 43 11.60 -12.97 -2.99
CA SER A 43 11.81 -13.94 -4.06
C SER A 43 12.48 -13.29 -5.28
N MET A 44 12.02 -12.10 -5.68
CA MET A 44 12.66 -11.36 -6.78
C MET A 44 14.10 -10.97 -6.46
N ARG A 45 14.39 -10.59 -5.20
CA ARG A 45 15.75 -10.34 -4.74
C ARG A 45 16.66 -11.55 -4.93
N GLY A 46 16.21 -12.73 -4.50
CA GLY A 46 16.97 -13.96 -4.63
C GLY A 46 17.24 -14.36 -6.08
N LEU A 47 16.24 -14.19 -6.96
CA LEU A 47 16.39 -14.43 -8.40
C LEU A 47 17.34 -13.42 -9.04
N SER A 48 17.22 -12.13 -8.69
CA SER A 48 18.11 -11.06 -9.17
C SER A 48 19.57 -11.35 -8.82
N GLU A 49 19.84 -11.71 -7.56
CA GLU A 49 21.18 -12.09 -7.11
C GLU A 49 21.72 -13.34 -7.83
N ALA A 50 20.84 -14.27 -8.23
CA ALA A 50 21.24 -15.42 -9.04
C ALA A 50 21.60 -15.01 -10.48
N ALA A 51 20.77 -14.18 -11.12
CA ALA A 51 21.04 -13.65 -12.46
C ALA A 51 22.39 -12.90 -12.52
N GLY A 52 22.68 -12.05 -11.53
CA GLY A 52 23.95 -11.33 -11.43
C GLY A 52 25.16 -12.25 -11.26
N ARG A 53 25.01 -13.36 -10.52
CA ARG A 53 26.08 -14.39 -10.41
C ARG A 53 26.31 -15.14 -11.71
N ASP A 54 25.27 -15.31 -12.52
CA ASP A 54 25.32 -16.00 -13.81
C ASP A 54 25.74 -15.06 -14.96
N GLY A 55 25.94 -13.76 -14.68
CA GLY A 55 26.36 -12.74 -15.64
C GLY A 55 25.22 -12.15 -16.47
N ASP A 56 23.97 -12.47 -16.13
CA ASP A 56 22.77 -11.88 -16.73
C ASP A 56 22.40 -10.57 -16.01
N TYR A 57 23.15 -9.50 -16.33
CA TYR A 57 22.96 -8.20 -15.68
C TYR A 57 21.65 -7.51 -16.08
N GLU A 58 21.15 -7.75 -17.30
CA GLU A 58 19.86 -7.20 -17.74
C GLU A 58 18.71 -7.87 -16.96
N GLY A 59 18.75 -9.20 -16.82
CA GLY A 59 17.80 -9.93 -15.97
C GLY A 59 17.91 -9.55 -14.49
N GLU A 60 19.13 -9.35 -13.97
CA GLU A 60 19.35 -8.86 -12.61
C GLU A 60 18.66 -7.51 -12.37
N GLU A 61 18.83 -6.55 -13.28
CA GLU A 61 18.24 -5.21 -13.19
C GLU A 61 16.70 -5.27 -13.26
N GLU A 62 16.14 -6.04 -14.20
CA GLU A 62 14.69 -6.19 -14.33
C GLU A 62 14.08 -6.79 -13.05
N LEU A 63 14.72 -7.82 -12.50
CA LEU A 63 14.27 -8.47 -11.26
C LEU A 63 14.38 -7.52 -10.06
N ARG A 64 15.41 -6.66 -9.99
CA ARG A 64 15.47 -5.61 -8.96
C ARG A 64 14.37 -4.58 -9.13
N LYS A 65 14.05 -4.18 -10.35
CA LYS A 65 12.94 -3.26 -10.57
C LYS A 65 11.62 -3.86 -10.07
N ARG A 66 11.34 -5.12 -10.42
CA ARG A 66 10.14 -5.85 -9.94
C ARG A 66 10.12 -5.99 -8.41
N GLN A 67 11.28 -6.25 -7.79
CA GLN A 67 11.38 -6.25 -6.33
C GLN A 67 10.91 -4.91 -5.75
N MET A 68 11.40 -3.80 -6.28
CA MET A 68 11.04 -2.46 -5.81
C MET A 68 9.56 -2.15 -6.02
N ASP A 69 8.99 -2.55 -7.15
CA ASP A 69 7.55 -2.39 -7.43
C ASP A 69 6.69 -3.13 -6.39
N TYR A 70 7.11 -4.32 -5.94
CA TYR A 70 6.40 -5.05 -4.88
C TYR A 70 6.54 -4.38 -3.51
N LEU A 71 7.71 -3.83 -3.19
CA LEU A 71 7.94 -3.11 -1.94
C LEU A 71 7.12 -1.80 -1.88
N GLU A 72 7.07 -1.04 -2.99
CA GLU A 72 6.24 0.16 -3.08
C GLU A 72 4.75 -0.17 -2.91
N GLN A 73 4.27 -1.25 -3.53
CA GLN A 73 2.90 -1.72 -3.31
C GLN A 73 2.66 -2.12 -1.86
N ALA A 74 3.60 -2.83 -1.23
CA ALA A 74 3.49 -3.22 0.18
C ALA A 74 3.41 -1.99 1.10
N GLU A 75 4.21 -0.96 0.85
CA GLU A 75 4.18 0.31 1.58
C GLU A 75 2.84 1.04 1.41
N ASN A 76 2.34 1.12 0.18
CA ASN A 76 1.04 1.73 -0.11
C ASN A 76 -0.10 1.01 0.63
N TRP A 77 -0.13 -0.32 0.60
CA TRP A 77 -1.13 -1.12 1.31
C TRP A 77 -0.97 -1.06 2.83
N SER A 78 0.26 -0.97 3.34
CA SER A 78 0.54 -0.76 4.77
C SER A 78 0.04 0.61 5.25
N SER A 79 0.12 1.63 4.40
CA SER A 79 -0.44 2.95 4.67
C SER A 79 -1.97 2.92 4.72
N ILE A 80 -2.61 2.20 3.79
CA ILE A 80 -4.05 1.94 3.81
C ILE A 80 -4.44 1.19 5.09
N TYR A 81 -3.73 0.11 5.44
CA TYR A 81 -3.98 -0.61 6.69
C TYR A 81 -3.90 0.32 7.91
N SER A 82 -2.89 1.18 7.96
CA SER A 82 -2.72 2.11 9.08
C SER A 82 -3.83 3.18 9.16
N ALA A 83 -4.42 3.58 8.04
CA ALA A 83 -5.49 4.57 8.01
C ALA A 83 -6.89 3.99 8.30
N PHE A 84 -7.13 2.73 7.92
CA PHE A 84 -8.48 2.14 7.93
C PHE A 84 -8.66 0.97 8.90
N CYS A 85 -7.58 0.42 9.46
CA CYS A 85 -7.59 -0.76 10.34
C CYS A 85 -7.02 -0.52 11.73
N LYS A 86 -6.14 0.46 11.90
CA LYS A 86 -5.72 0.97 13.22
C LYS A 86 -6.72 2.02 13.69
#